data_AF-A0A088E4Q7-F1
#
_entry.id   AF-A0A088E4Q7-F1
#
_cell.length_a   1.000
_cell.length_b   1.000
_cell.length_c   1.000
_cell.angle_alpha   90.00
_cell.angle_beta   90.00
_cell.angle_gamma   90.00
#
_symmetry.space_group_name_H-M   'P 1'
#
loop_
_entity.id
_entity.type
_entity.pdbx_description
1 polymer ?
#
loop_
_entity_poly.entity_id
_entity_poly.type
_entity_poly.pdbx_seq_one_letter_code
_entity_poly.pdbx_strand_id
1 'polypeptide(L)'
;MRTLIVIVLLAISLGFTVFSSVKLISTTTPTSTPQGHPFNLNFTETFVVDHSGRYLLKLSTNSTIKSLYVIAILDLSKGDHRTVVLTLSSPSDLVELHKGIYEVQFYVTGIANGNVTKTQLEQSINLSIVYQGEHDD
;
A
#
# COMPACT_ATOMS: atom_id res chain seq x y z
N MET A 1 46.97 -21.78 6.42
CA MET A 1 46.46 -20.39 6.23
C MET A 1 45.12 -20.34 5.49
N ARG A 2 44.90 -21.08 4.39
CA ARG A 2 43.63 -21.09 3.65
C ARG A 2 42.39 -21.48 4.48
N THR A 3 42.50 -22.48 5.35
CA THR A 3 41.37 -22.97 6.16
C THR A 3 40.91 -21.96 7.21
N LEU A 4 41.83 -21.15 7.74
CA LEU A 4 41.55 -20.13 8.75
C LEU A 4 40.76 -18.96 8.15
N ILE A 5 41.08 -18.60 6.89
CA ILE A 5 40.36 -17.59 6.12
C ILE A 5 38.91 -18.03 5.83
N VAL A 6 38.70 -19.30 5.50
CA VAL A 6 37.36 -19.86 5.25
C VAL A 6 36.50 -19.82 6.52
N ILE A 7 37.09 -20.13 7.68
CA ILE A 7 36.37 -20.09 8.97
C ILE A 7 35.97 -18.65 9.35
N VAL A 8 36.85 -17.67 9.10
CA VAL A 8 36.54 -16.25 9.36
C VAL A 8 35.44 -15.74 8.43
N LEU A 9 35.48 -16.09 7.14
CA LEU A 9 34.42 -15.76 6.18
C LEU A 9 33.07 -16.37 6.58
N LEU A 10 33.08 -17.63 7.05
CA LEU A 10 31.86 -18.31 7.51
C LEU A 10 31.26 -17.60 8.74
N ALA A 11 32.10 -17.21 9.71
CA ALA A 11 31.66 -16.49 10.91
C ALA A 11 31.07 -15.11 10.59
N ILE A 12 31.64 -14.38 9.63
CA ILE A 12 31.10 -13.08 9.19
C ILE A 12 29.73 -13.27 8.50
N SER A 13 29.57 -14.30 7.68
CA SER A 13 28.29 -14.59 7.00
C SER A 13 27.16 -14.96 7.98
N LEU A 14 27.49 -15.71 9.03
CA LEU A 14 26.56 -16.05 10.10
C LEU A 14 26.21 -14.81 10.95
N GLY A 15 27.13 -13.88 11.16
CA GLY A 15 26.87 -12.63 11.87
C GLY A 15 25.85 -11.72 11.15
N PHE A 16 25.85 -11.69 9.83
CA PHE A 16 24.91 -10.88 9.04
C PHE A 16 23.47 -11.42 9.06
N THR A 17 23.28 -12.74 9.18
CA THR A 17 21.93 -13.33 9.17
C THR A 17 21.14 -13.03 10.44
N VAL A 18 21.81 -12.77 11.58
CA VAL A 18 21.12 -12.42 12.85
C VAL A 18 20.68 -10.95 12.87
N PHE A 19 21.41 -10.05 12.19
CA PHE A 19 21.08 -8.62 12.15
C PHE A 19 20.14 -8.21 11.01
N SER A 20 19.92 -9.06 10.00
CA SER A 20 18.95 -8.82 8.93
C SER A 20 17.53 -9.32 9.28
N SER A 21 17.28 -9.68 10.54
CA SER A 21 15.91 -9.70 11.03
C SER A 21 15.45 -8.27 11.08
N VAL A 22 14.87 -7.80 9.98
CA VAL A 22 14.11 -6.56 9.89
C VAL A 22 13.34 -6.46 11.20
N LYS A 23 13.62 -5.41 11.96
CA LYS A 23 12.89 -5.12 13.19
C LYS A 23 11.46 -4.93 12.74
N LEU A 24 10.67 -6.01 12.71
CA LEU A 24 9.23 -5.93 12.70
C LEU A 24 8.98 -5.13 13.97
N ILE A 25 8.67 -3.85 13.79
CA ILE A 25 8.13 -3.04 14.85
C ILE A 25 6.86 -3.79 15.21
N SER A 26 6.98 -4.65 16.22
CA SER A 26 5.86 -5.25 16.89
C SER A 26 5.29 -4.09 17.69
N THR A 27 4.63 -3.18 17.00
CA THR A 27 3.70 -2.24 17.60
C THR A 27 2.66 -3.15 18.22
N THR A 28 2.85 -3.47 19.50
CA THR A 28 1.76 -3.90 20.36
C THR A 28 0.75 -2.78 20.30
N THR A 29 -0.21 -2.90 19.39
CA THR A 29 -1.37 -2.03 19.33
C THR A 29 -1.97 -2.09 20.72
N PRO A 30 -2.10 -0.96 21.44
CA PRO A 30 -2.81 -0.98 22.71
C PRO A 30 -4.18 -1.58 22.41
N THR A 31 -4.54 -2.63 23.15
CA THR A 31 -5.87 -3.25 23.16
C THR A 31 -6.88 -2.27 23.75
N SER A 32 -7.06 -1.12 23.12
CA SER A 32 -8.36 -0.49 23.10
C SER A 32 -9.19 -1.35 22.16
N THR A 33 -10.16 -2.09 22.68
CA THR A 33 -11.24 -2.65 21.86
C THR A 33 -11.61 -1.61 20.81
N PRO A 34 -11.56 -1.91 19.51
CA PRO A 34 -11.88 -0.92 18.50
C PRO A 34 -13.29 -0.44 18.80
N GLN A 35 -13.43 0.82 19.21
CA GLN A 35 -14.71 1.49 19.24
C GLN A 35 -15.12 1.66 17.77
N GLY A 36 -15.80 0.64 17.25
CA GLY A 36 -16.22 0.55 15.85
C GLY A 36 -16.20 -0.88 15.31
N HIS A 37 -16.72 -1.04 14.10
CA HIS A 37 -16.79 -2.34 13.41
C HIS A 37 -15.65 -2.45 12.39
N PRO A 38 -14.74 -3.44 12.52
CA PRO A 38 -13.68 -3.64 11.54
C PRO A 38 -14.28 -4.15 10.23
N PHE A 39 -13.70 -3.72 9.12
CA PHE A 39 -14.07 -4.20 7.79
C PHE A 39 -12.83 -4.44 6.92
N ASN A 40 -13.00 -5.29 5.92
CA ASN A 40 -12.02 -5.56 4.89
C ASN A 40 -12.74 -5.71 3.55
N LEU A 41 -12.23 -5.05 2.52
CA LEU A 41 -12.72 -5.11 1.15
C LEU A 41 -11.54 -5.26 0.21
N ASN A 42 -11.71 -6.10 -0.80
CA ASN A 42 -10.81 -6.18 -1.93
C ASN A 42 -11.60 -6.06 -3.23
N PHE A 43 -11.02 -5.36 -4.18
CA PHE A 43 -11.57 -5.25 -5.53
C PHE A 43 -10.45 -4.89 -6.51
N THR A 44 -10.72 -5.16 -7.77
CA THR A 44 -9.78 -4.94 -8.86
C THR A 44 -10.46 -4.07 -9.90
N GLU A 45 -9.75 -3.06 -10.39
CA GLU A 45 -10.18 -2.22 -11.50
C GLU A 45 -9.12 -2.14 -12.58
N THR A 46 -9.54 -1.85 -13.81
CA THR A 46 -8.63 -1.60 -14.91
C THR A 46 -8.49 -0.09 -15.11
N PHE A 47 -7.26 0.41 -15.07
CA PHE A 47 -6.97 1.82 -15.28
C PHE A 47 -6.14 2.00 -16.56
N VAL A 48 -6.62 2.85 -17.47
CA VAL A 48 -5.93 3.16 -18.72
C VAL A 48 -5.12 4.43 -18.55
N VAL A 49 -3.81 4.31 -18.70
CA VAL A 49 -2.85 5.41 -18.65
C VAL A 49 -2.54 5.82 -20.10
N ASP A 50 -3.12 6.94 -20.54
CA ASP A 50 -2.99 7.41 -21.92
C ASP A 50 -1.63 8.08 -22.23
N HIS A 51 -0.99 8.67 -21.22
CA HIS A 51 0.29 9.37 -21.29
C HIS A 51 1.17 8.97 -20.11
N SER A 52 2.47 8.78 -20.34
CA SER A 52 3.41 8.54 -19.24
C SER A 52 3.58 9.83 -18.42
N GLY A 53 3.67 9.72 -17.10
CA GLY A 53 3.92 10.88 -16.25
C GLY A 53 3.50 10.65 -14.80
N ARG A 54 3.27 11.77 -14.09
CA ARG A 54 2.88 11.75 -12.69
C ARG A 54 1.37 11.69 -12.54
N TYR A 55 0.93 10.75 -11.72
CA TYR A 55 -0.46 10.53 -11.36
C TYR A 55 -0.61 10.67 -9.85
N LEU A 56 -1.68 11.34 -9.43
CA LEU A 56 -2.05 11.51 -8.03
C LEU A 56 -3.18 10.54 -7.72
N LEU A 57 -2.89 9.55 -6.88
CA LEU A 57 -3.92 8.70 -6.30
C LEU A 57 -4.53 9.46 -5.12
N LYS A 58 -5.86 9.55 -5.07
CA LYS A 58 -6.59 10.21 -4.00
C LYS A 58 -7.64 9.29 -3.40
N LEU A 59 -7.57 9.17 -2.09
CA LEU A 59 -8.56 8.54 -1.24
C LEU A 59 -9.50 9.62 -0.69
N SER A 60 -10.79 9.44 -0.97
CA SER A 60 -11.87 10.23 -0.38
C SER A 60 -12.79 9.31 0.40
N THR A 61 -13.24 9.77 1.57
CA THR A 61 -14.17 9.03 2.43
C THR A 61 -15.28 9.92 2.94
N ASN A 62 -16.41 9.34 3.33
CA ASN A 62 -17.41 10.02 4.15
C ASN A 62 -17.16 9.84 5.66
N SER A 63 -17.99 10.47 6.49
CA SER A 63 -17.88 10.53 7.97
C SER A 63 -18.13 9.22 8.71
N THR A 64 -18.51 8.13 8.01
CA THR A 64 -18.81 6.85 8.66
C THR A 64 -17.56 6.03 8.98
N ILE A 65 -16.41 6.40 8.42
CA ILE A 65 -15.14 5.68 8.57
C ILE A 65 -14.24 6.41 9.57
N LYS A 66 -13.82 5.69 10.61
CA LYS A 66 -12.97 6.21 11.69
C LYS A 66 -11.49 6.08 11.36
N SER A 67 -11.10 4.95 10.78
CA SER A 67 -9.75 4.70 10.30
C SER A 67 -9.82 3.90 9.01
N LEU A 68 -8.88 4.18 8.11
CA LEU A 68 -8.81 3.57 6.80
C LEU A 68 -7.35 3.40 6.40
N TYR A 69 -7.06 2.23 5.86
CA TYR A 69 -5.77 1.85 5.30
C TYR A 69 -6.02 1.15 3.97
N VAL A 70 -5.49 1.72 2.90
CA VAL A 70 -5.65 1.23 1.53
C VAL A 70 -4.28 0.93 0.95
N ILE A 71 -4.11 -0.29 0.45
CA ILE A 71 -2.99 -0.64 -0.42
C ILE A 71 -3.54 -0.72 -1.85
N ALA A 72 -2.99 0.10 -2.73
CA ALA A 72 -3.24 0.03 -4.17
C ALA A 72 -2.01 -0.56 -4.85
N ILE A 73 -2.17 -1.68 -5.54
CA ILE A 73 -1.12 -2.33 -6.33
C ILE A 73 -1.48 -2.11 -7.80
N LEU A 74 -0.68 -1.32 -8.51
CA LEU A 74 -0.81 -1.08 -9.93
C LEU A 74 0.19 -2.00 -10.64
N ASP A 75 -0.33 -2.96 -11.41
CA ASP A 75 0.47 -3.89 -12.20
C ASP A 75 0.23 -3.64 -13.69
N LEU A 76 1.32 -3.38 -14.41
CA LEU A 76 1.35 -3.36 -15.86
C LEU A 76 1.95 -4.68 -16.33
N SER A 77 1.28 -5.38 -17.25
CA SER A 77 1.68 -6.71 -17.78
C SER A 77 3.11 -6.81 -18.32
N LYS A 78 3.82 -5.68 -18.48
CA LYS A 78 5.24 -5.58 -18.86
C LYS A 78 6.21 -5.56 -17.68
N GLY A 79 5.75 -5.80 -16.44
CA GLY A 79 6.59 -5.94 -15.25
C GLY A 79 6.76 -4.66 -14.42
N ASP A 80 6.09 -3.55 -14.77
CA ASP A 80 6.06 -2.35 -13.93
C ASP A 80 5.02 -2.54 -12.82
N HIS A 81 5.50 -2.64 -11.58
CA HIS A 81 4.69 -2.83 -10.38
C HIS A 81 4.87 -1.63 -9.47
N ARG A 82 3.78 -0.92 -9.19
CA ARG A 82 3.76 0.20 -8.25
C ARG A 82 2.83 -0.10 -7.10
N THR A 83 3.30 0.11 -5.87
CA THR A 83 2.49 -0.04 -4.67
C THR A 83 2.36 1.32 -4.02
N VAL A 84 1.13 1.72 -3.75
CA VAL A 84 0.79 2.97 -3.07
C VAL A 84 -0.01 2.65 -1.82
N VAL A 85 0.31 3.34 -0.73
CA VAL A 85 -0.38 3.16 0.55
C VAL A 85 -1.06 4.47 0.93
N LEU A 86 -2.38 4.46 1.03
CA LEU A 86 -3.19 5.61 1.40
C LEU A 86 -3.86 5.39 2.75
N THR A 87 -3.91 6.45 3.55
CA THR A 87 -4.56 6.45 4.88
C THR A 87 -5.38 7.72 5.06
N LEU A 88 -6.24 7.79 6.08
CA LEU A 88 -6.96 9.05 6.34
C LEU A 88 -6.03 10.24 6.66
N SER A 89 -4.87 9.99 7.26
CA SER A 89 -3.85 11.00 7.54
C SER A 89 -2.94 11.32 6.34
N SER A 90 -2.89 10.44 5.35
CA SER A 90 -2.16 10.62 4.09
C SER A 90 -3.06 10.14 2.95
N PRO A 91 -4.06 10.96 2.57
CA PRO A 91 -5.13 10.54 1.68
C PRO A 91 -4.72 10.58 0.22
N SER A 92 -3.51 10.99 -0.10
CA SER A 92 -3.06 11.06 -1.49
C SER A 92 -1.57 10.83 -1.62
N ASP A 93 -1.18 10.21 -2.72
CA ASP A 93 0.23 9.95 -3.04
C ASP A 93 0.48 10.08 -4.54
N LEU A 94 1.69 10.48 -4.90
CA LEU A 94 2.12 10.64 -6.28
C LEU A 94 2.83 9.38 -6.75
N VAL A 95 2.43 8.88 -7.91
CA VAL A 95 3.05 7.73 -8.57
C VAL A 95 3.39 8.10 -10.00
N GLU A 96 4.54 7.65 -10.47
CA GLU A 96 4.92 7.74 -11.88
C GLU A 96 4.47 6.48 -12.60
N LEU A 97 3.68 6.67 -13.65
CA LEU A 97 3.13 5.59 -14.46
C LEU A 97 3.56 5.77 -15.91
N HIS A 98 3.84 4.65 -16.56
CA HIS A 98 4.08 4.61 -17.99
C HIS A 98 2.76 4.44 -18.73
N LYS A 99 2.70 4.90 -19.99
CA LYS A 99 1.56 4.63 -20.85
C LYS A 99 1.26 3.12 -20.93
N GLY A 100 0.02 2.74 -20.63
CA GLY A 100 -0.36 1.33 -20.59
C GLY A 100 -1.72 1.08 -19.95
N ILE A 101 -2.12 -0.18 -19.90
CA ILE A 101 -3.33 -0.63 -19.21
C ILE A 101 -2.86 -1.32 -17.93
N TYR A 102 -3.21 -0.74 -16.79
CA TYR A 102 -2.87 -1.28 -15.48
C TYR A 102 -4.06 -2.05 -14.91
N GLU A 103 -3.78 -3.19 -14.31
CA GLU A 103 -4.68 -3.84 -13.37
C GLU A 103 -4.36 -3.29 -11.98
N VAL A 104 -5.34 -2.65 -11.35
CA VAL A 104 -5.19 -2.03 -10.04
C VAL A 104 -5.95 -2.84 -9.01
N GLN A 105 -5.23 -3.48 -8.10
CA GLN A 105 -5.79 -4.23 -6.98
C GLN A 105 -5.81 -3.36 -5.74
N PHE A 106 -7.00 -3.18 -5.16
CA PHE A 106 -7.18 -2.42 -3.94
C PHE A 106 -7.46 -3.36 -2.77
N TYR A 107 -6.69 -3.21 -1.70
CA TYR A 107 -6.90 -3.86 -0.41
C TYR A 107 -7.21 -2.80 0.62
N VAL A 108 -8.45 -2.81 1.11
CA VAL A 108 -9.00 -1.75 1.95
C VAL A 108 -9.36 -2.34 3.30
N THR A 109 -8.73 -1.83 4.36
CA THR A 109 -8.99 -2.26 5.73
C THR A 109 -9.27 -1.04 6.60
N GLY A 110 -10.19 -1.17 7.56
CA GLY A 110 -10.54 -0.01 8.39
C GLY A 110 -11.48 -0.34 9.55
N ILE A 111 -11.86 0.72 10.25
CA ILE A 111 -12.82 0.69 11.35
C ILE A 111 -13.93 1.69 11.05
N ALA A 112 -15.18 1.23 11.02
CA ALA A 112 -16.36 2.07 10.85
C ALA A 112 -16.99 2.45 12.20
N ASN A 113 -17.68 3.59 12.26
CA ASN A 113 -18.35 4.09 13.48
C ASN A 113 -19.58 3.27 13.90
N GLY A 114 -20.07 2.35 13.06
CA GLY A 114 -21.25 1.52 13.30
C GLY A 114 -21.26 0.28 12.41
N ASN A 115 -22.34 -0.52 12.47
CA ASN A 115 -22.50 -1.67 11.59
C ASN A 115 -22.84 -1.18 10.18
N VAL A 116 -21.87 -1.20 9.28
CA VAL A 116 -22.00 -0.71 7.89
C VAL A 116 -21.97 -1.91 6.95
N THR A 117 -22.92 -1.96 6.01
CA THR A 117 -22.97 -3.02 5.01
C THR A 117 -21.85 -2.86 3.96
N LYS A 118 -21.49 -3.94 3.27
CA LYS A 118 -20.48 -3.92 2.19
C LYS A 118 -20.78 -2.83 1.14
N THR A 119 -22.02 -2.75 0.66
CA THR A 119 -22.45 -1.75 -0.33
C THR A 119 -22.33 -0.32 0.18
N GLN A 120 -22.65 -0.08 1.46
CA GLN A 120 -22.47 1.24 2.06
C GLN A 120 -20.99 1.60 2.19
N LEU A 121 -20.11 0.64 2.51
CA LEU A 121 -18.66 0.88 2.54
C LEU A 121 -18.11 1.20 1.15
N GLU A 122 -18.54 0.48 0.11
CA GLU A 122 -18.16 0.75 -1.28
C GLU A 122 -18.62 2.15 -1.74
N GLN A 123 -19.80 2.60 -1.32
CA GLN A 123 -20.27 3.97 -1.58
C GLN A 123 -19.54 5.04 -0.75
N SER A 124 -18.93 4.64 0.37
CA SER A 124 -18.28 5.55 1.31
C SER A 124 -16.82 5.80 0.97
N ILE A 125 -16.19 4.90 0.21
CA ILE A 125 -14.75 4.92 -0.11
C ILE A 125 -14.61 5.15 -1.61
N ASN A 126 -14.02 6.29 -1.97
CA ASN A 126 -13.74 6.62 -3.35
C ASN A 126 -12.23 6.73 -3.55
N LEU A 127 -11.70 5.95 -4.49
CA LEU A 127 -10.32 5.99 -4.92
C LEU A 127 -10.28 6.53 -6.35
N SER A 128 -9.53 7.59 -6.56
CA SER A 128 -9.41 8.23 -7.87
C SER A 128 -7.95 8.39 -8.24
N ILE A 129 -7.65 8.29 -9.54
CA ILE A 129 -6.31 8.45 -10.10
C ILE A 129 -6.36 9.62 -11.08
N VAL A 130 -5.60 10.67 -10.81
CA VAL A 130 -5.66 11.94 -11.56
C VAL A 130 -4.29 12.30 -12.13
N TYR A 131 -4.21 12.49 -13.45
CA TYR A 131 -2.98 12.97 -14.11
C TYR A 131 -2.58 14.37 -13.60
N GLN A 132 -1.32 14.54 -13.23
CA GLN A 132 -0.77 15.82 -12.73
C GLN A 132 0.17 16.51 -13.73
N GLY A 133 0.71 15.79 -14.71
CA GLY A 133 1.66 16.34 -15.67
C GLY A 133 2.85 15.40 -15.92
N GLU A 134 3.73 15.84 -16.81
CA GLU A 134 4.98 15.13 -17.10
C GLU A 134 6.00 15.35 -15.97
N HIS A 135 7.02 14.50 -15.92
CA HIS A 135 8.16 14.71 -15.03
C HIS A 135 8.99 15.85 -15.63
N ASP A 136 8.74 17.09 -15.19
CA ASP A 136 9.62 18.21 -15.53
C ASP A 136 10.91 18.07 -14.71
N ASP A 137 11.99 17.68 -15.38
CA ASP A 137 13.38 17.77 -14.89
C ASP A 137 13.84 19.24 -14.79
#